data_AF-A0A3C1D3Z4-F1
#
_entry.id   AF-A0A3C1D3Z4-F1
#
_cell.length_a   1.000
_cell.length_b   1.000
_cell.length_c   1.000
_cell.angle_alpha   90.00
_cell.angle_beta   90.00
_cell.angle_gamma   90.00
#
_symmetry.space_group_name_H-M   'P 1'
#
loop_
_entity.id
_entity.type
_entity.pdbx_description
1 polymer ?
#
loop_
_entity_poly.entity_id
_entity_poly.type
_entity_poly.pdbx_seq_one_letter_code
_entity_poly.pdbx_strand_id
1 'polypeptide(L)' 'VEDVMALVLAGQLRGMRVGESGQWRIDEMSVESYLDDQVEQTRRMALWHQSQTASFPELWGTGAIRNPD' A
#
# COMPACT_ATOMS: atom_id res chain seq x y z
N VAL A 1 -13.16 -1.68 -0.56
CA VAL A 1 -13.16 -2.00 -2.00
C VAL A 1 -13.70 -0.78 -2.71
N GLU A 2 -12.85 0.06 -3.30
CA GLU A 2 -13.34 1.12 -4.20
C GLU A 2 -14.09 0.49 -5.37
N ASP A 3 -15.13 1.19 -5.84
CA ASP A 3 -15.79 0.86 -7.10
C ASP A 3 -14.78 0.99 -8.25
N VAL A 4 -14.74 0.02 -9.17
CA VAL A 4 -13.89 0.05 -10.38
C VAL A 4 -14.08 1.35 -11.14
N MET A 5 -15.30 1.89 -11.13
CA MET A 5 -15.59 3.16 -11.78
C MET A 5 -14.92 4.35 -11.12
N ALA A 6 -14.80 4.36 -9.80
CA ALA A 6 -14.08 5.39 -9.08
C ALA A 6 -12.58 5.37 -9.45
N LEU A 7 -11.99 4.18 -9.62
CA LEU A 7 -10.60 4.04 -10.02
C LEU A 7 -10.34 4.57 -11.44
N VAL A 8 -11.27 4.36 -12.38
CA VAL A 8 -11.18 4.92 -13.73
C VAL A 8 -11.28 6.45 -13.70
N LEU A 9 -12.24 6.98 -12.94
CA LEU A 9 -12.41 8.43 -12.79
C LEU A 9 -11.23 9.10 -12.07
N ALA A 10 -10.58 8.39 -11.15
CA ALA A 10 -9.37 8.82 -10.46
C ALA A 10 -8.10 8.70 -11.34
N GLY A 11 -8.20 8.15 -12.55
CA GLY A 11 -7.07 7.92 -13.45
C GLY A 11 -6.14 6.78 -13.02
N GLN A 12 -6.56 5.96 -12.06
CA GLN A 12 -5.80 4.81 -11.56
C GLN A 12 -5.99 3.57 -12.43
N LEU A 13 -7.13 3.46 -13.12
CA LEU A 13 -7.37 2.44 -14.14
C LEU A 13 -7.65 3.07 -15.50
N ARG A 14 -7.09 2.49 -16.55
CA ARG A 14 -7.44 2.82 -17.92
C ARG A 14 -8.71 2.08 -18.31
N GLY A 15 -9.70 2.82 -18.77
CA GLY A 15 -10.95 2.26 -19.26
C GLY A 15 -11.66 3.20 -20.21
N MET A 16 -12.55 2.63 -21.02
CA MET A 16 -13.40 3.39 -21.92
C MET A 16 -14.82 2.83 -21.92
N ARG A 17 -15.77 3.70 -22.22
CA ARG A 17 -17.17 3.33 -22.38
C ARG A 17 -17.43 3.05 -23.87
N VAL A 18 -17.80 1.82 -24.20
CA VAL A 18 -18.00 1.38 -25.59
C VAL A 18 -19.23 0.49 -25.75
N GLY A 19 -19.75 0.47 -26.98
CA GLY A 19 -20.97 -0.25 -27.33
C GLY A 19 -22.24 0.60 -27.15
N GLU A 20 -23.33 0.11 -27.72
CA GLU A 20 -24.62 0.83 -27.80
C GLU A 20 -25.25 1.09 -26.42
N SER A 21 -25.03 0.19 -25.47
CA SER A 21 -25.44 0.32 -24.08
C SER A 21 -24.43 1.08 -23.20
N GLY A 22 -23.28 1.48 -23.77
CA GLY A 22 -22.21 2.15 -23.05
C GLY A 22 -21.66 1.30 -21.91
N GLN A 23 -21.26 0.07 -22.20
CA GLN A 23 -20.59 -0.77 -21.20
C GLN A 23 -19.16 -0.29 -20.98
N TRP A 24 -18.70 -0.34 -19.74
CA TRP A 24 -17.30 -0.06 -19.43
C TRP A 24 -16.42 -1.25 -19.81
N ARG A 25 -15.32 -0.94 -20.49
CA ARG A 25 -14.24 -1.87 -20.79
C ARG A 25 -12.98 -1.33 -20.16
N ILE A 26 -12.31 -2.19 -19.42
CA ILE A 26 -11.09 -1.88 -18.70
C ILE A 26 -9.93 -2.56 -19.42
N ASP A 27 -8.81 -1.85 -19.53
CA ASP A 27 -7.58 -2.41 -20.06
C ASP A 27 -6.97 -3.39 -19.05
N GLU A 28 -6.79 -4.64 -19.46
CA GLU A 28 -6.25 -5.71 -18.63
C GLU A 28 -4.86 -5.37 -18.08
N MET A 29 -3.96 -4.85 -18.92
CA MET A 29 -2.61 -4.47 -18.48
C MET A 29 -2.65 -3.36 -17.43
N SER A 30 -3.66 -2.48 -17.49
CA SER A 30 -3.83 -1.45 -16.48
C SER A 30 -4.27 -2.02 -15.14
N VAL A 31 -5.05 -3.10 -15.14
CA VAL A 31 -5.47 -3.80 -13.91
C VAL A 31 -4.27 -4.53 -13.30
N GLU A 32 -3.49 -5.23 -14.10
CA GLU A 32 -2.28 -5.91 -13.64
C GLU A 32 -1.31 -4.91 -12.98
N SER A 33 -1.01 -3.80 -13.67
CA SER A 33 -0.14 -2.76 -13.12
C SER A 33 -0.68 -2.16 -11.82
N TYR A 34 -1.99 -1.94 -11.73
CA TYR A 34 -2.60 -1.44 -10.49
C TYR A 34 -2.45 -2.44 -9.34
N LEU A 35 -2.65 -3.73 -9.59
CA LEU A 35 -2.50 -4.76 -8.57
C LEU A 35 -1.06 -4.88 -8.09
N ASP A 36 -0.09 -4.83 -8.99
CA ASP A 36 1.34 -4.84 -8.64
C ASP A 36 1.70 -3.65 -7.74
N ASP A 37 1.23 -2.45 -8.09
CA ASP A 37 1.43 -1.26 -7.27
C ASP A 37 0.83 -1.42 -5.86
N GLN A 38 -0.35 -2.02 -5.74
CA GLN A 38 -1.01 -2.23 -4.44
C GLN A 38 -0.32 -3.30 -3.59
N VAL A 39 0.16 -4.37 -4.21
CA VAL A 39 0.98 -5.38 -3.52
C VAL A 39 2.26 -4.73 -2.99
N GLU A 40 2.92 -3.90 -3.79
CA GLU A 40 4.16 -3.25 -3.37
C GLU A 40 3.92 -2.20 -2.28
N GLN A 41 2.82 -1.44 -2.33
CA GLN A 41 2.44 -0.54 -1.23
C GLN A 41 2.21 -1.31 0.07
N THR A 42 1.46 -2.42 0.00
CA THR A 42 1.20 -3.28 1.16
C THR A 42 2.48 -3.85 1.73
N ARG A 43 3.40 -4.29 0.86
CA ARG A 43 4.72 -4.79 1.24
C ARG A 43 5.53 -3.72 1.98
N ARG A 44 5.59 -2.50 1.44
CA ARG A 44 6.31 -1.37 2.08
C ARG A 44 5.74 -1.03 3.46
N MET A 45 4.41 -0.99 3.59
CA MET A 45 3.76 -0.73 4.87
C MET A 45 4.05 -1.82 5.91
N ALA A 46 4.04 -3.10 5.50
CA ALA A 46 4.36 -4.21 6.38
C ALA A 46 5.81 -4.15 6.90
N LEU A 47 6.76 -3.84 6.02
CA LEU A 47 8.16 -3.66 6.40
C LEU A 47 8.36 -2.48 7.35
N TRP A 48 7.68 -1.35 7.09
CA TRP A 48 7.72 -0.20 7.98
C TRP A 48 7.15 -0.53 9.37
N HIS A 49 6.03 -1.23 9.45
CA HIS A 49 5.43 -1.64 10.74
C HIS A 49 6.34 -2.59 11.55
N GLN A 50 7.00 -3.53 10.88
CA GLN A 50 7.98 -4.41 11.52
C GLN A 50 9.20 -3.64 12.04
N SER A 51 9.72 -2.69 11.25
CA SER A 51 10.85 -1.85 11.65
C SER A 51 10.54 -0.98 12.88
N GLN A 52 9.31 -0.44 12.98
CA GLN A 52 8.86 0.31 14.16
C GLN A 52 8.78 -0.56 15.42
N THR A 53 8.43 -1.84 15.28
CA THR A 53 8.35 -2.78 16.43
C THR A 53 9.75 -3.18 16.93
N ALA A 54 10.73 -3.26 16.03
CA ALA A 54 12.10 -3.64 16.35
C ALA A 54 12.95 -2.50 16.94
N SER A 55 12.52 -1.24 16.82
CA SER A 55 13.36 -0.05 17.10
C SER A 55 13.12 0.59 18.48
N PHE A 56 12.89 -0.18 19.54
CA PHE A 56 12.81 0.38 20.91
C PHE A 56 13.54 -0.41 22.01
N PRO A 57 14.89 -0.52 21.98
CA PRO A 57 15.66 -0.97 23.14
C PRO A 57 15.66 0.06 24.29
N GLU A 58 15.57 1.35 24.00
CA GLU A 58 15.83 2.43 24.97
C GLU A 58 14.60 2.81 25.83
N LEU A 59 13.40 2.32 25.47
CA LEU A 59 12.18 2.42 26.29
C LEU A 59 12.12 1.34 27.39
N TRP A 60 13.00 0.34 27.36
CA TRP A 60 13.22 -0.64 28.43
C TRP A 60 14.47 -0.33 29.26
N GLY A 61 14.96 0.91 29.18
CA GLY A 61 15.95 1.43 30.12
C GLY A 61 15.35 1.45 31.53
N THR A 62 15.64 0.43 32.33
CA THR A 62 15.71 0.59 33.79
C THR A 62 17.07 0.12 34.25
N GLY A 63 17.82 1.07 34.82
CA GLY A 63 19.00 1.01 35.69
C GLY A 63 19.85 -0.29 35.73
N ALA A 64 21.18 -0.22 35.74
CA ALA A 64 21.99 0.79 36.38
C ALA A 64 23.38 0.84 35.73
N ILE A 65 23.79 2.04 35.35
CA ILE A 65 25.20 2.34 35.14
C ILE A 65 25.81 2.39 36.55
N ARG A 66 26.38 1.27 37.02
CA ARG A 66 27.20 1.27 38.24
C ARG A 66 28.63 1.57 37.83
N ASN A 67 29.06 2.80 38.05
CA ASN A 67 30.47 3.12 38.22
C ASN A 67 30.77 3.14 39.73
N PRO A 68 31.68 2.30 40.22
CA PRO A 68 32.52 2.72 41.34
C PRO A 68 34.00 2.61 40.97
N ASP A 69 34.68 3.73 41.19
CA ASP A 69 36.12 4.04 41.29
C ASP A 69 37.16 2.96 40.93
#